data_AF-A0A6J4SNY7-F1
#
_entry.id   AF-A0A6J4SNY7-F1
#
_cell.length_a   1.000
_cell.length_b   1.000
_cell.length_c   1.000
_cell.angle_alpha   90.00
_cell.angle_beta   90.00
_cell.angle_gamma   90.00
#
_symmetry.space_group_name_H-M   'P 1'
#
loop_
_entity.id
_entity.type
_entity.pdbx_description
1 polymer ?
#
loop_
_entity_poly.entity_id
_entity_poly.type
_entity_poly.pdbx_seq_one_letter_code
_entity_poly.pdbx_strand_id
1 'polypeptide(L)'
;MTGRPVKLVLPRGQIFHIAAFRPLSRHKIKIGADAAGKMIAVEYDADQQQSPMGRFPPEYHEGPMQMYGIADFEATTGNIRIDTQAPGWMRTPHPHPGCFAFDSAVDELAYKLGRDPVAFRLAHDATVDPTNGRPLSSRHLNECIVEGARRFGWSRRNPRPAATVLRDGTQVGWGVGCGSYPSMASPNMSTLRVSANGTTRFALSGQEMGQGIRNVIAGVLLGELDVDPNKLEIVIGDTAAAPQHQTAGSWGTASVVSVTEGAARKLKASVEELLAGRRVLGNLHRQLATVRRPYVQIEENWLAPGQDAKAFQSMRDTGYARAGPDYPAFTSFSYIAHFVEVA
;
A
#
# COMPACT_ATOMS: atom_id res chain seq x y z
N MET A 1 -4.85 -16.15 37.91
CA MET A 1 -5.51 -16.32 36.58
C MET A 1 -6.70 -17.27 36.73
N THR A 2 -7.76 -17.11 35.94
CA THR A 2 -9.04 -17.84 36.11
C THR A 2 -9.04 -19.29 35.62
N GLY A 3 -8.00 -19.74 34.89
CA GLY A 3 -7.89 -21.12 34.36
C GLY A 3 -8.93 -21.49 33.31
N ARG A 4 -9.66 -20.51 32.74
CA ARG A 4 -10.76 -20.74 31.79
C ARG A 4 -10.64 -19.80 30.58
N PRO A 5 -11.16 -20.19 29.39
CA PRO A 5 -11.24 -19.29 28.25
C PRO A 5 -12.05 -18.03 28.58
N VAL A 6 -11.56 -16.86 28.16
CA VAL A 6 -12.24 -15.56 28.32
C VAL A 6 -12.44 -14.94 26.94
N LYS A 7 -13.66 -14.52 26.65
CA LYS A 7 -14.01 -13.77 25.43
C LYS A 7 -14.28 -12.32 25.81
N LEU A 8 -13.51 -11.39 25.25
CA LEU A 8 -13.73 -9.95 25.39
C LEU A 8 -14.21 -9.38 24.05
N VAL A 9 -15.41 -8.81 24.04
CA VAL A 9 -15.97 -8.11 22.87
C VAL A 9 -16.25 -6.68 23.30
N LEU A 10 -15.64 -5.72 22.61
CA LEU A 10 -15.76 -4.30 22.94
C LEU A 10 -17.04 -3.72 22.32
N PRO A 11 -17.92 -3.08 23.11
CA PRO A 11 -19.03 -2.30 22.59
C PRO A 11 -18.53 -1.18 21.67
N ARG A 12 -19.27 -0.88 20.59
CA ARG A 12 -18.90 0.14 19.61
C ARG A 12 -18.55 1.50 20.24
N GLY A 13 -19.33 1.94 21.23
CA GLY A 13 -19.10 3.21 21.91
C GLY A 13 -17.76 3.28 22.65
N GLN A 14 -17.25 2.15 23.16
CA GLN A 14 -15.97 2.12 23.87
C GLN A 14 -14.76 2.25 22.93
N ILE A 15 -14.89 1.82 21.66
CA ILE A 15 -13.79 1.82 20.68
C ILE A 15 -13.19 3.22 20.52
N PHE A 16 -14.00 4.27 20.55
CA PHE A 16 -13.55 5.66 20.40
C PHE A 16 -12.68 6.18 21.56
N HIS A 17 -12.62 5.45 22.67
CA HIS A 17 -11.83 5.82 23.86
C HIS A 17 -10.60 4.92 24.07
N ILE A 18 -10.53 3.76 23.41
CA ILE A 18 -9.51 2.74 23.66
C ILE A 18 -8.73 2.33 22.42
N ALA A 19 -9.30 2.49 21.21
CA ALA A 19 -8.63 2.16 19.98
C ALA A 19 -7.76 3.34 19.51
N ALA A 20 -6.72 3.00 18.75
CA ALA A 20 -5.95 3.99 18.04
C ALA A 20 -6.79 4.65 16.93
N PHE A 21 -6.40 5.87 16.56
CA PHE A 21 -7.11 6.73 15.61
C PHE A 21 -6.13 7.56 14.82
N ARG A 22 -6.57 8.11 13.68
CA ARG A 22 -5.78 9.12 12.97
C ARG A 22 -5.73 10.39 13.82
N PRO A 23 -4.56 10.89 14.20
CA PRO A 23 -4.46 12.12 14.98
C PRO A 23 -4.95 13.32 14.17
N LEU A 24 -5.49 14.32 14.87
CA LEU A 24 -5.63 15.66 14.28
C LEU A 24 -4.23 16.17 13.90
N SER A 25 -4.10 16.68 12.69
CA SER A 25 -2.88 17.35 12.22
C SER A 25 -3.18 18.76 11.72
N ARG A 26 -2.24 19.68 11.91
CA ARG A 26 -2.27 21.05 11.41
C ARG A 26 -1.08 21.25 10.51
N HIS A 27 -1.33 21.72 9.30
CA HIS A 27 -0.33 21.86 8.25
C HIS A 27 -0.23 23.32 7.86
N LYS A 28 0.97 23.89 7.94
CA LYS A 28 1.29 25.23 7.48
C LYS A 28 2.27 25.11 6.33
N ILE A 29 1.81 25.50 5.14
CA ILE A 29 2.54 25.30 3.89
C ILE A 29 2.72 26.67 3.24
N LYS A 30 3.95 26.97 2.82
CA LYS A 30 4.26 28.08 1.90
C LYS A 30 4.94 27.50 0.68
N ILE A 31 4.47 27.90 -0.50
CA ILE A 31 5.04 27.50 -1.79
C ILE A 31 5.56 28.75 -2.48
N GLY A 32 6.85 28.77 -2.78
CA GLY A 32 7.49 29.75 -3.63
C GLY A 32 7.42 29.31 -5.09
N ALA A 33 7.04 30.23 -5.98
CA ALA A 33 7.02 30.01 -7.42
C ALA A 33 7.82 31.09 -8.15
N ASP A 34 8.46 30.71 -9.26
CA ASP A 34 9.15 31.66 -10.13
C ASP A 34 8.18 32.47 -11.01
N ALA A 35 8.71 33.36 -11.84
CA ALA A 35 7.91 34.19 -12.76
C ALA A 35 7.15 33.38 -13.82
N ALA A 36 7.58 32.15 -14.13
CA ALA A 36 6.87 31.25 -15.03
C ALA A 36 5.73 30.50 -14.32
N GLY A 37 5.72 30.51 -12.99
CA GLY A 37 4.79 29.79 -12.13
C GLY A 37 5.26 28.40 -11.75
N LYS A 38 6.55 28.07 -11.95
CA LYS A 38 7.14 26.81 -11.50
C LYS A 38 7.35 26.88 -9.98
N MET A 39 6.88 25.87 -9.25
CA MET A 39 7.19 25.68 -7.82
C MET A 39 8.69 25.44 -7.66
N ILE A 40 9.37 26.31 -6.90
CA ILE A 40 10.83 26.28 -6.71
C ILE A 40 11.24 26.11 -5.26
N ALA A 41 10.39 26.44 -4.28
CA ALA A 41 10.73 26.31 -2.87
C ALA A 41 9.49 26.00 -2.02
N VAL A 42 9.67 25.24 -0.94
CA VAL A 42 8.60 24.98 0.05
C VAL A 42 9.08 25.17 1.48
N GLU A 43 8.29 25.85 2.30
CA GLU A 43 8.33 25.70 3.76
C GLU A 43 7.09 24.91 4.20
N TYR A 44 7.28 23.82 4.95
CA TYR A 44 6.19 22.95 5.39
C TYR A 44 6.35 22.55 6.86
N ASP A 45 5.56 23.18 7.72
CA ASP A 45 5.46 22.83 9.15
C ASP A 45 4.19 22.01 9.40
N ALA A 46 4.31 20.91 10.15
CA ALA A 46 3.16 20.10 10.54
C ALA A 46 3.17 19.74 12.03
N ASP A 47 2.08 20.05 12.72
CA ASP A 47 1.84 19.63 14.10
C ASP A 47 0.84 18.48 14.14
N GLN A 48 1.11 17.48 14.99
CA GLN A 48 0.26 16.30 15.17
C GLN A 48 -0.16 16.14 16.63
N GLN A 49 -1.43 15.86 16.86
CA GLN A 49 -1.94 15.40 18.15
C GLN A 49 -1.24 14.10 18.59
N GLN A 50 -0.81 14.04 19.84
CA GLN A 50 -0.16 12.88 20.43
C GLN A 50 -0.64 12.65 21.88
N SER A 51 -0.61 11.42 22.35
CA SER A 51 -0.84 11.13 23.78
C SER A 51 0.43 11.40 24.61
N PRO A 52 0.35 11.54 25.94
CA PRO A 52 1.52 11.88 26.75
C PRO A 52 2.67 10.86 26.61
N MET A 53 2.32 9.57 26.46
CA MET A 53 3.26 8.45 26.35
C MET A 53 3.35 7.85 24.94
N GLY A 54 2.62 8.42 23.97
CA GLY A 54 2.53 7.87 22.63
C GLY A 54 3.80 8.10 21.80
N ARG A 55 4.01 7.21 20.82
CA ARG A 55 5.21 7.16 19.97
C ARG A 55 4.89 7.16 18.47
N PHE A 56 3.66 7.51 18.10
CA PHE A 56 3.27 7.56 16.69
C PHE A 56 4.00 8.71 15.97
N PRO A 57 4.76 8.43 14.90
CA PRO A 57 5.62 9.44 14.28
C PRO A 57 4.79 10.45 13.46
N PRO A 58 5.21 11.73 13.34
CA PRO A 58 4.53 12.72 12.51
C PRO A 58 5.20 12.88 11.12
N GLU A 59 4.97 12.00 10.15
CA GLU A 59 5.74 11.94 8.88
C GLU A 59 4.98 12.45 7.64
N TYR A 60 4.81 13.75 7.44
CA TYR A 60 3.87 14.29 6.43
C TYR A 60 4.44 14.82 5.09
N HIS A 61 5.76 14.92 4.96
CA HIS A 61 6.41 15.85 4.02
C HIS A 61 6.86 15.16 2.73
N GLU A 62 7.30 13.91 2.86
CA GLU A 62 8.07 13.19 1.83
C GLU A 62 7.28 13.03 0.53
N GLY A 63 6.07 12.47 0.63
CA GLY A 63 5.23 12.16 -0.52
C GLY A 63 4.95 13.37 -1.43
N PRO A 64 4.49 14.52 -0.89
CA PRO A 64 4.27 15.71 -1.70
C PRO A 64 5.52 16.26 -2.40
N MET A 65 6.68 16.31 -1.73
CA MET A 65 7.93 16.78 -2.35
C MET A 65 8.36 15.87 -3.50
N GLN A 66 8.27 14.55 -3.29
CA GLN A 66 8.56 13.55 -4.31
C GLN A 66 7.56 13.58 -5.48
N MET A 67 6.29 13.88 -5.21
CA MET A 67 5.23 13.91 -6.21
C MET A 67 5.40 15.06 -7.22
N TYR A 68 5.90 16.21 -6.74
CA TYR A 68 6.08 17.44 -7.53
C TYR A 68 7.55 17.79 -7.83
N GLY A 69 8.50 16.98 -7.38
CA GLY A 69 9.92 17.13 -7.72
C GLY A 69 10.56 18.38 -7.11
N ILE A 70 10.12 18.76 -5.91
CA ILE A 70 10.57 19.97 -5.23
C ILE A 70 11.83 19.63 -4.43
N ALA A 71 12.98 20.11 -4.89
CA ALA A 71 14.28 19.84 -4.25
C ALA A 71 14.59 20.81 -3.11
N ASP A 72 14.24 22.09 -3.26
CA ASP A 72 14.50 23.10 -2.24
C ASP A 72 13.30 23.17 -1.29
N PHE A 73 13.38 22.47 -0.15
CA PHE A 73 12.35 22.55 0.87
C PHE A 73 12.91 22.51 2.28
N GLU A 74 12.24 23.22 3.18
CA GLU A 74 12.42 23.14 4.63
C GLU A 74 11.15 22.58 5.25
N ALA A 75 11.30 21.57 6.09
CA ALA A 75 10.19 20.82 6.66
C ALA A 75 10.38 20.58 8.16
N THR A 76 9.36 20.87 8.97
CA THR A 76 9.39 20.64 10.43
C THR A 76 8.16 19.91 10.92
N THR A 77 8.32 19.08 11.95
CA THR A 77 7.22 18.31 12.54
C THR A 77 7.21 18.31 14.05
N GLY A 78 6.05 18.60 14.62
CA GLY A 78 5.82 18.62 16.06
C GLY A 78 4.82 17.56 16.51
N ASN A 79 5.09 16.93 17.67
CA ASN A 79 4.09 16.17 18.40
C ASN A 79 3.53 17.04 19.55
N ILE A 80 2.26 17.41 19.45
CA ILE A 80 1.52 18.14 20.47
C ILE A 80 0.88 17.13 21.42
N ARG A 81 1.49 16.97 22.60
CA ARG A 81 1.07 16.00 23.60
C ARG A 81 -0.10 16.53 24.42
N ILE A 82 -1.22 15.83 24.39
CA ILE A 82 -2.45 16.15 25.12
C ILE A 82 -3.07 14.90 25.74
N ASP A 83 -4.03 15.07 26.65
CA ASP A 83 -4.73 13.97 27.33
C ASP A 83 -5.70 13.25 26.38
N THR A 84 -5.17 12.34 25.58
CA THR A 84 -5.89 11.54 24.60
C THR A 84 -5.31 10.13 24.50
N GLN A 85 -6.05 9.18 23.93
CA GLN A 85 -5.54 7.85 23.60
C GLN A 85 -4.35 7.93 22.64
N ALA A 86 -3.51 6.91 22.59
CA ALA A 86 -2.41 6.89 21.63
C ALA A 86 -2.96 6.87 20.18
N PRO A 87 -2.58 7.83 19.31
CA PRO A 87 -2.87 7.77 17.89
C PRO A 87 -2.24 6.54 17.25
N GLY A 88 -2.71 6.20 16.06
CA GLY A 88 -2.15 5.10 15.29
C GLY A 88 -2.68 5.01 13.88
N TRP A 89 -2.53 3.82 13.33
CA TRP A 89 -2.69 3.56 11.91
C TRP A 89 -4.17 3.64 11.48
N MET A 90 -4.47 4.61 10.62
CA MET A 90 -5.66 4.63 9.77
C MET A 90 -5.20 4.62 8.31
N ARG A 91 -5.99 4.01 7.41
CA ARG A 91 -5.61 3.76 6.00
C ARG A 91 -4.91 4.96 5.37
N THR A 92 -3.70 4.75 4.87
CA THR A 92 -2.80 5.82 4.38
C THR A 92 -2.48 6.82 5.51
N PRO A 93 -1.63 6.45 6.50
CA PRO A 93 -1.56 7.14 7.80
C PRO A 93 -1.10 8.60 7.70
N HIS A 94 0.06 8.84 7.09
CA HIS A 94 0.60 10.18 6.92
C HIS A 94 0.44 10.73 5.51
N PRO A 95 0.62 9.95 4.43
CA PRO A 95 0.49 10.48 3.08
C PRO A 95 -0.91 11.04 2.78
N HIS A 96 -1.97 10.54 3.43
CA HIS A 96 -3.32 11.06 3.22
C HIS A 96 -3.47 12.53 3.67
N PRO A 97 -3.31 12.87 4.96
CA PRO A 97 -3.37 14.27 5.39
C PRO A 97 -2.26 15.12 4.75
N GLY A 98 -1.07 14.55 4.53
CA GLY A 98 0.05 15.25 3.90
C GLY A 98 -0.24 15.67 2.45
N CYS A 99 -0.73 14.75 1.62
CA CYS A 99 -1.13 15.04 0.24
C CYS A 99 -2.36 15.95 0.22
N PHE A 100 -3.37 15.72 1.08
CA PHE A 100 -4.53 16.60 1.15
C PHE A 100 -4.15 18.06 1.41
N ALA A 101 -3.34 18.32 2.44
CA ALA A 101 -2.94 19.68 2.79
C ALA A 101 -2.07 20.32 1.69
N PHE A 102 -1.09 19.57 1.18
CA PHE A 102 -0.18 20.08 0.17
C PHE A 102 -0.87 20.33 -1.17
N ASP A 103 -1.69 19.39 -1.63
CA ASP A 103 -2.38 19.51 -2.91
C ASP A 103 -3.47 20.60 -2.89
N SER A 104 -4.02 20.90 -1.71
CA SER A 104 -4.88 22.08 -1.51
C SER A 104 -4.09 23.38 -1.70
N ALA A 105 -2.87 23.48 -1.16
CA ALA A 105 -2.00 24.63 -1.35
C ALA A 105 -1.55 24.79 -2.81
N VAL A 106 -1.34 23.68 -3.53
CA VAL A 106 -1.09 23.67 -4.98
C VAL A 106 -2.29 24.25 -5.75
N ASP A 107 -3.52 23.90 -5.35
CA ASP A 107 -4.74 24.45 -5.96
C ASP A 107 -4.88 25.96 -5.72
N GLU A 108 -4.62 26.41 -4.49
CA GLU A 108 -4.60 27.84 -4.15
C GLU A 108 -3.54 28.62 -4.95
N LEU A 109 -2.35 28.03 -5.13
CA LEU A 109 -1.30 28.64 -5.94
C LEU A 109 -1.70 28.72 -7.42
N ALA A 110 -2.27 27.65 -7.98
CA ALA A 110 -2.78 27.64 -9.35
C ALA A 110 -3.82 28.75 -9.55
N TYR A 111 -4.74 28.90 -8.60
CA TYR A 111 -5.74 29.97 -8.61
C TYR A 111 -5.13 31.37 -8.55
N LYS A 112 -4.18 31.61 -7.63
CA LYS A 112 -3.47 32.90 -7.53
C LYS A 112 -2.71 33.28 -8.80
N LEU A 113 -2.20 32.28 -9.52
CA LEU A 113 -1.48 32.46 -10.79
C LEU A 113 -2.42 32.49 -12.02
N GLY A 114 -3.74 32.36 -11.83
CA GLY A 114 -4.69 32.32 -12.93
C GLY A 114 -4.52 31.09 -13.85
N ARG A 115 -3.98 29.99 -13.32
CA ARG A 115 -3.74 28.75 -14.06
C ARG A 115 -4.85 27.74 -13.78
N ASP A 116 -5.23 26.97 -14.80
CA ASP A 116 -6.12 25.84 -14.60
C ASP A 116 -5.45 24.78 -13.69
N PRO A 117 -6.14 24.28 -12.65
CA PRO A 117 -5.56 23.32 -11.70
C PRO A 117 -5.03 22.01 -12.29
N VAL A 118 -5.63 21.52 -13.38
CA VAL A 118 -5.18 20.30 -14.07
C VAL A 118 -3.92 20.63 -14.87
N ALA A 119 -3.97 21.68 -15.68
CA ALA A 119 -2.81 22.12 -16.46
C ALA A 119 -1.61 22.47 -15.57
N PHE A 120 -1.86 23.08 -14.40
CA PHE A 120 -0.83 23.42 -13.44
C PHE A 120 -0.11 22.18 -12.91
N ARG A 121 -0.84 21.14 -12.51
CA ARG A 121 -0.25 19.89 -12.01
C ARG A 121 0.52 19.14 -13.09
N LEU A 122 0.01 19.11 -14.33
CA LEU A 122 0.70 18.51 -15.48
C LEU A 122 2.05 19.20 -15.78
N ALA A 123 2.14 20.51 -15.55
CA ALA A 123 3.36 21.28 -15.73
C ALA A 123 4.42 21.05 -14.62
N HIS A 124 4.04 20.38 -13.52
CA HIS A 124 4.91 20.07 -12.37
C HIS A 124 5.18 18.57 -12.27
N ASP A 125 5.44 17.94 -13.41
CA ASP A 125 5.78 16.52 -13.43
C ASP A 125 7.19 16.28 -12.89
N ALA A 126 7.30 15.34 -11.94
CA ALA A 126 8.56 14.90 -11.37
C ALA A 126 8.98 13.57 -12.00
N THR A 127 10.25 13.45 -12.37
CA THR A 127 10.85 12.20 -12.87
C THR A 127 11.97 11.68 -11.99
N VAL A 128 12.40 12.49 -11.02
CA VAL A 128 13.49 12.20 -10.09
C VAL A 128 13.01 12.47 -8.68
N ASP A 129 13.37 11.58 -7.76
CA ASP A 129 13.15 11.76 -6.33
C ASP A 129 14.12 12.82 -5.79
N PRO A 130 13.62 13.97 -5.31
CA PRO A 130 14.48 15.05 -4.82
C PRO A 130 15.26 14.68 -3.55
N THR A 131 14.84 13.65 -2.82
CA THR A 131 15.44 13.28 -1.52
C THR A 131 16.71 12.44 -1.66
N ASN A 132 16.90 11.76 -2.80
CA ASN A 132 18.02 10.85 -3.02
C ASN A 132 18.59 10.89 -4.46
N GLY A 133 17.99 11.67 -5.36
CA GLY A 133 18.44 11.82 -6.74
C GLY A 133 18.17 10.62 -7.66
N ARG A 134 17.49 9.58 -7.19
CA ARG A 134 17.16 8.40 -7.99
C ARG A 134 15.98 8.72 -8.94
N PRO A 135 15.94 8.13 -10.14
CA PRO A 135 14.76 8.24 -10.99
C PRO A 135 13.55 7.61 -10.31
N LEU A 136 12.37 8.19 -10.53
CA LEU A 136 11.10 7.57 -10.19
C LEU A 136 10.84 6.42 -11.19
N SER A 137 10.35 5.28 -10.71
CA SER A 137 10.10 4.10 -11.56
C SER A 137 8.87 4.30 -12.47
N SER A 138 7.74 3.69 -12.13
CA SER A 138 6.47 3.84 -12.85
C SER A 138 5.81 5.16 -12.46
N ARG A 139 6.11 6.23 -13.19
CA ARG A 139 5.59 7.58 -12.96
C ARG A 139 4.37 7.87 -13.85
N HIS A 140 3.18 7.44 -13.41
CA HIS A 140 1.92 7.55 -14.18
C HIS A 140 0.95 8.63 -13.68
N LEU A 141 1.36 9.57 -12.83
CA LEU A 141 0.43 10.59 -12.31
C LEU A 141 -0.18 11.45 -13.43
N ASN A 142 0.62 11.89 -14.40
CA ASN A 142 0.11 12.69 -15.52
C ASN A 142 -0.93 11.92 -16.34
N GLU A 143 -0.75 10.61 -16.53
CA GLU A 143 -1.75 9.75 -17.16
C GLU A 143 -3.03 9.67 -16.31
N CYS A 144 -2.91 9.53 -14.99
CA CYS A 144 -4.07 9.58 -14.08
C CYS A 144 -4.81 10.91 -14.17
N ILE A 145 -4.09 12.04 -14.24
CA ILE A 145 -4.67 13.38 -14.36
C ILE A 145 -5.39 13.54 -15.69
N VAL A 146 -4.74 13.19 -16.80
CA VAL A 146 -5.33 13.30 -18.15
C VAL A 146 -6.57 12.43 -18.27
N GLU A 147 -6.49 11.17 -17.86
CA GLU A 147 -7.61 10.23 -17.97
C GLU A 147 -8.74 10.59 -17.00
N GLY A 148 -8.42 11.01 -15.78
CA GLY A 148 -9.39 11.49 -14.81
C GLY A 148 -10.13 12.73 -15.31
N ALA A 149 -9.40 13.72 -15.85
CA ALA A 149 -9.98 14.93 -16.42
C ALA A 149 -10.90 14.61 -17.60
N ARG A 150 -10.49 13.68 -18.48
CA ARG A 150 -11.29 13.24 -19.62
C ARG A 150 -12.58 12.55 -19.18
N ARG A 151 -12.50 11.58 -18.26
CA ARG A 151 -13.68 10.83 -17.77
C ARG A 151 -14.64 11.70 -16.98
N PHE A 152 -14.12 12.60 -16.16
CA PHE A 152 -14.92 13.55 -15.39
C PHE A 152 -15.56 14.62 -16.29
N GLY A 153 -14.88 14.96 -17.40
CA GLY A 153 -15.29 16.02 -18.30
C GLY A 153 -14.87 17.40 -17.82
N TRP A 154 -13.67 17.51 -17.26
CA TRP A 154 -13.07 18.72 -16.70
C TRP A 154 -13.12 19.92 -17.64
N SER A 155 -13.09 19.70 -18.96
CA SER A 155 -13.19 20.75 -19.96
C SER A 155 -14.47 21.60 -19.87
N ARG A 156 -15.50 21.13 -19.18
CA ARG A 156 -16.75 21.88 -18.92
C ARG A 156 -16.68 22.77 -17.68
N ARG A 157 -15.61 22.71 -16.90
CA ARG A 157 -15.47 23.45 -15.65
C ARG A 157 -15.49 24.96 -15.91
N ASN A 158 -16.30 25.69 -15.14
CA ASN A 158 -16.15 27.13 -15.03
C ASN A 158 -15.02 27.45 -14.04
N PRO A 159 -13.94 28.17 -14.44
CA PRO A 159 -12.81 28.42 -13.56
C PRO A 159 -13.10 29.43 -12.44
N ARG A 160 -14.17 30.22 -12.57
CA ARG A 160 -14.54 31.23 -11.57
C ARG A 160 -15.27 30.57 -10.38
N PRO A 161 -14.85 30.83 -9.13
CA PRO A 161 -15.55 30.34 -7.95
C PRO A 161 -17.02 30.78 -7.93
N ALA A 162 -17.89 29.93 -7.38
CA ALA A 162 -19.34 30.16 -7.28
C ALA A 162 -20.04 30.46 -8.63
N ALA A 163 -19.44 30.07 -9.77
CA ALA A 163 -20.02 30.36 -11.08
C ALA A 163 -21.08 29.35 -11.55
N THR A 164 -21.09 28.14 -10.99
CA THR A 164 -22.09 27.13 -11.27
C THR A 164 -23.10 27.08 -10.13
N VAL A 165 -24.34 27.47 -10.42
CA VAL A 165 -25.45 27.50 -9.44
C VAL A 165 -26.63 26.74 -10.02
N LEU A 166 -27.17 25.79 -9.27
CA LEU A 166 -28.36 25.03 -9.64
C LEU A 166 -29.62 25.90 -9.50
N ARG A 167 -30.74 25.39 -10.02
CA ARG A 167 -32.02 26.13 -10.00
C ARG A 167 -32.52 26.44 -8.58
N ASP A 168 -32.13 25.64 -7.59
CA ASP A 168 -32.49 25.80 -6.18
C ASP A 168 -31.52 26.71 -5.40
N GLY A 169 -30.52 27.29 -6.07
CA GLY A 169 -29.52 28.15 -5.46
C GLY A 169 -28.27 27.42 -4.95
N THR A 170 -28.22 26.09 -5.04
CA THR A 170 -27.06 25.30 -4.63
C THR A 170 -25.83 25.64 -5.49
N GLN A 171 -24.71 25.96 -4.84
CA GLN A 171 -23.43 26.22 -5.54
C GLN A 171 -22.70 24.91 -5.78
N VAL A 172 -22.26 24.69 -7.02
CA VAL A 172 -21.53 23.48 -7.40
C VAL A 172 -20.05 23.82 -7.58
N GLY A 173 -19.20 23.07 -6.88
CA GLY A 173 -17.75 23.14 -6.96
C GLY A 173 -17.15 21.92 -7.63
N TRP A 174 -16.19 22.13 -8.53
CA TRP A 174 -15.40 21.04 -9.13
C TRP A 174 -13.95 21.14 -8.66
N GLY A 175 -13.41 20.02 -8.18
CA GLY A 175 -12.05 19.93 -7.65
C GLY A 175 -11.27 18.76 -8.24
N VAL A 176 -9.94 18.90 -8.21
CA VAL A 176 -8.98 17.83 -8.50
C VAL A 176 -7.99 17.72 -7.35
N GLY A 177 -7.65 16.50 -6.95
CA GLY A 177 -6.67 16.21 -5.92
C GLY A 177 -5.71 15.09 -6.35
N CYS A 178 -4.41 15.29 -6.15
CA CYS A 178 -3.40 14.28 -6.43
C CYS A 178 -2.82 13.67 -5.16
N GLY A 179 -2.28 12.45 -5.27
CA GLY A 179 -1.60 11.79 -4.17
C GLY A 179 -0.59 10.75 -4.63
N SER A 180 0.33 10.43 -3.72
CA SER A 180 1.31 9.34 -3.88
C SER A 180 1.30 8.43 -2.66
N TYR A 181 1.71 7.18 -2.86
CA TYR A 181 1.94 6.23 -1.78
C TYR A 181 3.13 5.33 -2.10
N PRO A 182 4.08 5.12 -1.18
CA PRO A 182 5.27 4.33 -1.47
C PRO A 182 4.91 2.88 -1.81
N SER A 183 5.56 2.33 -2.82
CA SER A 183 5.42 0.91 -3.17
C SER A 183 6.31 0.08 -2.26
N MET A 184 5.71 -0.71 -1.38
CA MET A 184 6.43 -1.48 -0.37
C MET A 184 6.20 -3.00 -0.50
N ALA A 185 7.11 -3.79 0.05
CA ALA A 185 7.06 -5.25 0.14
C ALA A 185 7.70 -5.73 1.45
N SER A 186 7.18 -6.80 2.04
CA SER A 186 7.69 -7.41 3.29
C SER A 186 8.26 -8.80 3.01
N PRO A 187 9.20 -9.30 3.83
CA PRO A 187 9.67 -10.67 3.68
C PRO A 187 8.48 -11.62 3.90
N ASN A 188 8.47 -12.75 3.18
CA ASN A 188 7.45 -13.77 3.33
C ASN A 188 8.05 -15.15 3.35
N MET A 189 7.47 -15.99 4.20
CA MET A 189 7.80 -17.40 4.33
C MET A 189 6.54 -18.20 4.09
N SER A 190 6.63 -19.24 3.27
CA SER A 190 5.50 -20.06 2.91
C SER A 190 5.84 -21.55 2.88
N THR A 191 4.81 -22.37 3.08
CA THR A 191 4.85 -23.81 2.87
C THR A 191 3.73 -24.19 1.92
N LEU A 192 4.07 -24.78 0.78
CA LEU A 192 3.14 -25.37 -0.18
C LEU A 192 3.21 -26.89 -0.12
N ARG A 193 2.08 -27.55 0.10
CA ARG A 193 1.98 -29.02 0.09
C ARG A 193 0.89 -29.47 -0.88
N VAL A 194 1.26 -30.31 -1.84
CA VAL A 194 0.32 -31.00 -2.74
C VAL A 194 0.34 -32.48 -2.42
N SER A 195 -0.82 -33.06 -2.14
CA SER A 195 -0.97 -34.43 -1.66
C SER A 195 -1.69 -35.32 -2.68
N ALA A 196 -1.32 -36.60 -2.74
CA ALA A 196 -1.92 -37.58 -3.65
C ALA A 196 -3.41 -37.87 -3.35
N ASN A 197 -3.88 -37.54 -2.14
CA ASN A 197 -5.29 -37.68 -1.74
C ASN A 197 -6.21 -36.57 -2.33
N GLY A 198 -5.66 -35.68 -3.15
CA GLY A 198 -6.40 -34.59 -3.78
C GLY A 198 -6.37 -33.26 -3.04
N THR A 199 -5.65 -33.13 -1.90
CA THR A 199 -5.59 -31.86 -1.17
C THR A 199 -4.35 -31.05 -1.49
N THR A 200 -4.53 -29.73 -1.59
CA THR A 200 -3.45 -28.74 -1.69
C THR A 200 -3.56 -27.81 -0.50
N ARG A 201 -2.47 -27.61 0.24
CA ARG A 201 -2.41 -26.68 1.37
C ARG A 201 -1.29 -25.68 1.17
N PHE A 202 -1.59 -24.40 1.29
CA PHE A 202 -0.62 -23.32 1.23
C PHE A 202 -0.70 -22.46 2.49
N ALA A 203 0.39 -22.39 3.24
CA ALA A 203 0.49 -21.64 4.49
C ALA A 203 1.52 -20.52 4.34
N LEU A 204 1.21 -19.31 4.82
CA LEU A 204 2.14 -18.19 4.83
C LEU A 204 1.74 -17.10 5.84
N SER A 205 2.62 -16.12 5.98
CA SER A 205 2.35 -14.88 6.70
C SER A 205 1.27 -14.04 6.02
N GLY A 206 0.39 -13.43 6.81
CA GLY A 206 -0.55 -12.41 6.34
C GLY A 206 -1.90 -12.53 7.03
N GLN A 207 -2.75 -11.52 6.85
CA GLN A 207 -4.12 -11.53 7.37
C GLN A 207 -5.10 -11.09 6.29
N GLU A 208 -6.26 -11.72 6.25
CA GLU A 208 -7.40 -11.27 5.44
C GLU A 208 -8.28 -10.36 6.29
N MET A 209 -8.49 -9.14 5.84
CA MET A 209 -9.34 -8.15 6.49
C MET A 209 -10.29 -7.45 5.49
N GLY A 210 -10.51 -8.08 4.33
CA GLY A 210 -11.40 -7.63 3.26
C GLY A 210 -10.68 -7.16 2.00
N GLN A 211 -9.34 -7.17 1.97
CA GLN A 211 -8.56 -6.77 0.81
C GLN A 211 -8.39 -7.87 -0.25
N GLY A 212 -8.76 -9.12 0.06
CA GLY A 212 -8.78 -10.22 -0.92
C GLY A 212 -7.44 -10.92 -1.11
N ILE A 213 -6.57 -10.95 -0.10
CA ILE A 213 -5.27 -11.61 -0.18
C ILE A 213 -5.40 -13.11 -0.49
N ARG A 214 -6.44 -13.77 0.06
CA ARG A 214 -6.72 -15.19 -0.23
C ARG A 214 -7.04 -15.43 -1.70
N ASN A 215 -7.78 -14.52 -2.31
CA ASN A 215 -8.16 -14.63 -3.73
C ASN A 215 -6.95 -14.47 -4.64
N VAL A 216 -6.05 -13.53 -4.33
CA VAL A 216 -4.79 -13.35 -5.07
C VAL A 216 -3.94 -14.62 -5.00
N ILE A 217 -3.74 -15.17 -3.80
CA ILE A 217 -2.98 -16.42 -3.60
C ILE A 217 -3.61 -17.58 -4.38
N ALA A 218 -4.94 -17.75 -4.27
CA ALA A 218 -5.66 -18.80 -4.99
C ALA A 218 -5.50 -18.63 -6.51
N GLY A 219 -5.62 -17.40 -7.03
CA GLY A 219 -5.45 -17.10 -8.44
C GLY A 219 -4.06 -17.50 -8.96
N VAL A 220 -3.00 -17.20 -8.20
CA VAL A 220 -1.64 -17.62 -8.55
C VAL A 220 -1.51 -19.14 -8.53
N LEU A 221 -1.91 -19.82 -7.44
CA LEU A 221 -1.74 -21.26 -7.32
C LEU A 221 -2.54 -22.04 -8.38
N LEU A 222 -3.77 -21.63 -8.67
CA LEU A 222 -4.63 -22.29 -9.66
C LEU A 222 -4.23 -21.97 -11.11
N GLY A 223 -3.61 -20.80 -11.34
CA GLY A 223 -3.02 -20.47 -12.63
C GLY A 223 -1.71 -21.24 -12.90
N GLU A 224 -0.92 -21.48 -11.85
CA GLU A 224 0.39 -22.10 -11.96
C GLU A 224 0.39 -23.63 -11.83
N LEU A 225 -0.60 -24.20 -11.13
CA LEU A 225 -0.66 -25.62 -10.78
C LEU A 225 -1.97 -26.25 -11.25
N ASP A 226 -1.88 -27.41 -11.89
CA ASP A 226 -3.03 -28.26 -12.16
C ASP A 226 -3.40 -29.04 -10.87
N VAL A 227 -4.24 -28.44 -10.03
CA VAL A 227 -4.74 -28.98 -8.74
C VAL A 227 -6.25 -28.81 -8.63
N ASP A 228 -6.89 -29.53 -7.71
CA ASP A 228 -8.34 -29.40 -7.48
C ASP A 228 -8.67 -28.10 -6.71
N PRO A 229 -9.41 -27.14 -7.31
CA PRO A 229 -9.75 -25.88 -6.66
C PRO A 229 -10.65 -26.07 -5.43
N ASN A 230 -11.45 -27.12 -5.38
CA ASN A 230 -12.36 -27.39 -4.25
C ASN A 230 -11.63 -27.95 -3.02
N LYS A 231 -10.35 -28.30 -3.18
CA LYS A 231 -9.51 -28.87 -2.12
C LYS A 231 -8.24 -28.04 -1.89
N LEU A 232 -8.29 -26.76 -2.24
CA LEU A 232 -7.25 -25.79 -1.94
C LEU A 232 -7.51 -25.12 -0.59
N GLU A 233 -6.65 -25.41 0.38
CA GLU A 233 -6.64 -24.79 1.70
C GLU A 233 -5.56 -23.70 1.75
N ILE A 234 -5.95 -22.45 1.99
CA ILE A 234 -5.02 -21.34 2.24
C ILE A 234 -5.05 -21.01 3.72
N VAL A 235 -3.89 -21.02 4.38
CA VAL A 235 -3.76 -20.77 5.82
C VAL A 235 -2.90 -19.53 6.04
N ILE A 236 -3.55 -18.50 6.57
CA ILE A 236 -2.98 -17.19 6.91
C ILE A 236 -3.57 -16.76 8.25
N GLY A 237 -2.85 -15.93 9.01
CA GLY A 237 -3.29 -15.49 10.34
C GLY A 237 -3.21 -16.56 11.42
N ASP A 238 -2.41 -17.60 11.20
CA ASP A 238 -2.19 -18.70 12.14
C ASP A 238 -0.68 -18.85 12.40
N THR A 239 -0.26 -18.52 13.62
CA THR A 239 1.16 -18.58 14.04
C THR A 239 1.68 -20.01 14.18
N ALA A 240 0.80 -21.01 14.31
CA ALA A 240 1.22 -22.42 14.28
C ALA A 240 1.48 -22.91 12.85
N ALA A 241 0.89 -22.25 11.85
CA ALA A 241 1.04 -22.61 10.44
C ALA A 241 2.22 -21.91 9.75
N ALA A 242 2.48 -20.65 10.10
CA ALA A 242 3.62 -19.88 9.58
C ALA A 242 3.94 -18.69 10.51
N PRO A 243 5.22 -18.25 10.60
CA PRO A 243 5.55 -16.97 11.21
C PRO A 243 4.71 -15.84 10.60
N GLN A 244 4.11 -14.99 11.43
CA GLN A 244 3.19 -13.96 10.98
C GLN A 244 3.85 -12.58 11.01
N HIS A 245 3.62 -11.81 9.95
CA HIS A 245 3.97 -10.41 9.83
C HIS A 245 2.70 -9.54 9.84
N GLN A 246 2.82 -8.31 10.31
CA GLN A 246 1.71 -7.35 10.20
C GLN A 246 1.27 -7.13 8.73
N THR A 247 -0.05 -7.03 8.53
CA THR A 247 -0.65 -6.65 7.25
C THR A 247 -0.89 -5.14 7.24
N ALA A 248 0.01 -4.39 6.62
CA ALA A 248 0.02 -2.92 6.60
C ALA A 248 0.70 -2.40 5.32
N GLY A 249 0.84 -1.07 5.18
CA GLY A 249 1.69 -0.44 4.16
C GLY A 249 1.35 -0.75 2.70
N SER A 250 0.16 -1.28 2.42
CA SER A 250 -0.25 -1.77 1.10
C SER A 250 0.70 -2.79 0.46
N TRP A 251 1.56 -3.45 1.25
CA TRP A 251 2.58 -4.36 0.72
C TRP A 251 2.10 -5.80 0.54
N GLY A 252 0.91 -6.14 1.03
CA GLY A 252 0.42 -7.53 1.11
C GLY A 252 0.53 -8.29 -0.21
N THR A 253 -0.14 -7.83 -1.26
CA THR A 253 -0.12 -8.46 -2.59
C THR A 253 1.28 -8.54 -3.17
N ALA A 254 2.03 -7.43 -3.15
CA ALA A 254 3.40 -7.37 -3.67
C ALA A 254 4.34 -8.39 -3.01
N SER A 255 4.03 -8.76 -1.75
CA SER A 255 4.86 -9.68 -0.99
C SER A 255 4.44 -11.13 -1.15
N VAL A 256 3.14 -11.42 -1.21
CA VAL A 256 2.65 -12.81 -1.28
C VAL A 256 2.68 -13.40 -2.69
N VAL A 257 2.55 -12.59 -3.75
CA VAL A 257 2.56 -13.12 -5.12
C VAL A 257 3.91 -13.76 -5.44
N SER A 258 5.01 -13.05 -5.22
CA SER A 258 6.37 -13.52 -5.51
C SER A 258 6.71 -14.84 -4.82
N VAL A 259 6.38 -14.97 -3.53
CA VAL A 259 6.64 -16.21 -2.79
C VAL A 259 5.73 -17.37 -3.25
N THR A 260 4.49 -17.06 -3.64
CA THR A 260 3.53 -18.07 -4.12
C THR A 260 3.95 -18.62 -5.48
N GLU A 261 4.35 -17.75 -6.41
CA GLU A 261 4.90 -18.13 -7.73
C GLU A 261 6.20 -18.95 -7.57
N GLY A 262 7.08 -18.54 -6.66
CA GLY A 262 8.31 -19.27 -6.33
C GLY A 262 8.02 -20.68 -5.82
N ALA A 263 7.09 -20.82 -4.87
CA ALA A 263 6.68 -22.10 -4.32
C ALA A 263 6.06 -23.01 -5.38
N ALA A 264 5.17 -22.48 -6.22
CA ALA A 264 4.52 -23.23 -7.30
C ALA A 264 5.53 -23.74 -8.34
N ARG A 265 6.49 -22.89 -8.73
CA ARG A 265 7.57 -23.25 -9.68
C ARG A 265 8.45 -24.36 -9.14
N LYS A 266 8.90 -24.25 -7.88
CA LYS A 266 9.71 -25.29 -7.22
C LYS A 266 8.93 -26.59 -7.07
N LEU A 267 7.64 -26.53 -6.74
CA LEU A 267 6.80 -27.72 -6.64
C LEU A 267 6.68 -28.42 -8.00
N LYS A 268 6.44 -27.69 -9.09
CA LYS A 268 6.41 -28.26 -10.45
C LYS A 268 7.72 -28.97 -10.78
N ALA A 269 8.86 -28.29 -10.59
CA ALA A 269 10.17 -28.88 -10.84
C ALA A 269 10.42 -30.16 -10.02
N SER A 270 10.05 -30.17 -8.73
CA SER A 270 10.17 -31.37 -7.89
C SER A 270 9.26 -32.51 -8.35
N VAL A 271 8.05 -32.22 -8.83
CA VAL A 271 7.17 -33.26 -9.39
C VAL A 271 7.74 -33.78 -10.71
N GLU A 272 8.23 -32.93 -11.60
CA GLU A 272 8.86 -33.33 -12.86
C GLU A 272 10.06 -34.25 -12.63
N GLU A 273 10.93 -33.91 -11.66
CA GLU A 273 12.05 -34.75 -11.24
C GLU A 273 11.57 -36.11 -10.72
N LEU A 274 10.53 -36.13 -9.87
CA LEU A 274 9.93 -37.37 -9.36
C LEU A 274 9.33 -38.23 -10.48
N LEU A 275 8.79 -37.63 -11.53
CA LEU A 275 8.29 -38.36 -12.69
C LEU A 275 9.43 -38.95 -13.53
N ALA A 276 10.64 -38.37 -13.50
CA ALA A 276 11.82 -38.87 -14.21
C ALA A 276 11.53 -39.17 -15.70
N GLY A 277 10.84 -38.23 -16.36
CA GLY A 277 10.45 -38.36 -17.78
C GLY A 277 9.22 -39.24 -18.04
N ARG A 278 8.62 -39.88 -17.02
CA ARG A 278 7.37 -40.63 -17.17
C ARG A 278 6.22 -39.68 -17.48
N ARG A 279 5.51 -39.94 -18.57
CA ARG A 279 4.27 -39.24 -18.89
C ARG A 279 3.11 -39.81 -18.07
N VAL A 280 2.74 -39.13 -17.00
CA VAL A 280 1.56 -39.45 -16.19
C VAL A 280 0.45 -38.45 -16.51
N LEU A 281 -0.71 -38.95 -16.95
CA LEU A 281 -1.86 -38.10 -17.29
C LEU A 281 -2.63 -37.65 -16.05
N GLY A 282 -3.22 -36.46 -16.13
CA GLY A 282 -4.05 -35.84 -15.10
C GLY A 282 -3.30 -34.86 -14.22
N ASN A 283 -4.02 -34.30 -13.26
CA ASN A 283 -3.54 -33.25 -12.37
C ASN A 283 -2.44 -33.73 -11.40
N LEU A 284 -1.78 -32.79 -10.72
CA LEU A 284 -0.64 -33.07 -9.85
C LEU A 284 -0.97 -34.12 -8.77
N HIS A 285 -2.18 -34.10 -8.23
CA HIS A 285 -2.63 -35.11 -7.25
C HIS A 285 -2.57 -36.54 -7.83
N ARG A 286 -3.07 -36.73 -9.04
CA ARG A 286 -3.05 -38.02 -9.74
C ARG A 286 -1.64 -38.43 -10.13
N GLN A 287 -0.81 -37.48 -10.54
CA GLN A 287 0.60 -37.74 -10.86
C GLN A 287 1.32 -38.31 -9.63
N LEU A 288 1.17 -37.67 -8.47
CA LEU A 288 1.73 -38.13 -7.20
C LEU A 288 1.19 -39.50 -6.77
N ALA A 289 -0.12 -39.71 -6.89
CA ALA A 289 -0.74 -41.00 -6.58
C ALA A 289 -0.17 -42.14 -7.45
N THR A 290 0.05 -41.89 -8.74
CA THR A 290 0.57 -42.88 -9.69
C THR A 290 1.98 -43.31 -9.35
N VAL A 291 2.83 -42.37 -8.91
CA VAL A 291 4.19 -42.68 -8.46
C VAL A 291 4.28 -43.07 -6.98
N ARG A 292 3.13 -43.31 -6.32
CA ARG A 292 3.01 -43.68 -4.90
C ARG A 292 3.72 -42.70 -3.96
N ARG A 293 3.78 -41.42 -4.33
CA ARG A 293 4.29 -40.35 -3.47
C ARG A 293 3.11 -39.73 -2.71
N PRO A 294 3.08 -39.78 -1.37
CA PRO A 294 1.92 -39.32 -0.61
C PRO A 294 1.72 -37.81 -0.73
N TYR A 295 2.82 -37.05 -0.82
CA TYR A 295 2.80 -35.61 -1.05
C TYR A 295 4.17 -35.13 -1.56
N VAL A 296 4.18 -33.90 -2.07
CA VAL A 296 5.36 -33.04 -2.22
C VAL A 296 5.11 -31.78 -1.39
N GLN A 297 6.12 -31.35 -0.65
CA GLN A 297 6.07 -30.15 0.16
C GLN A 297 7.29 -29.27 -0.17
N ILE A 298 7.03 -27.99 -0.38
CA ILE A 298 8.02 -26.95 -0.65
C ILE A 298 7.91 -25.90 0.43
N GLU A 299 9.06 -25.50 0.96
CA GLU A 299 9.18 -24.26 1.71
C GLU A 299 9.77 -23.21 0.78
N GLU A 300 9.13 -22.05 0.71
CA GLU A 300 9.63 -20.91 -0.07
C GLU A 300 9.71 -19.67 0.78
N ASN A 301 10.89 -19.06 0.76
CA ASN A 301 11.19 -17.83 1.47
C ASN A 301 11.56 -16.76 0.44
N TRP A 302 10.95 -15.59 0.56
CA TRP A 302 11.18 -14.46 -0.32
C TRP A 302 11.51 -13.22 0.51
N LEU A 303 12.56 -12.52 0.09
CA LEU A 303 12.97 -11.22 0.63
C LEU A 303 12.57 -10.14 -0.37
N ALA A 304 12.04 -9.03 0.13
CA ALA A 304 11.89 -7.86 -0.71
C ALA A 304 13.28 -7.33 -1.14
N PRO A 305 13.40 -6.70 -2.31
CA PRO A 305 14.65 -6.08 -2.76
C PRO A 305 15.29 -5.18 -1.69
N GLY A 306 16.60 -5.35 -1.47
CA GLY A 306 17.35 -4.62 -0.44
C GLY A 306 17.24 -5.19 0.98
N GLN A 307 16.45 -6.23 1.21
CA GLN A 307 16.42 -6.92 2.51
C GLN A 307 17.47 -8.02 2.60
N ASP A 308 17.89 -8.32 3.83
CA ASP A 308 18.80 -9.41 4.16
C ASP A 308 18.13 -10.48 5.03
N ALA A 309 18.89 -11.53 5.38
CA ALA A 309 18.40 -12.63 6.19
C ALA A 309 17.92 -12.23 7.59
N LYS A 310 18.32 -11.07 8.13
CA LYS A 310 17.86 -10.59 9.44
C LYS A 310 16.39 -10.23 9.41
N ALA A 311 15.82 -9.91 8.24
CA ALA A 311 14.39 -9.66 8.09
C ALA A 311 13.55 -10.88 8.52
N PHE A 312 13.99 -12.10 8.20
CA PHE A 312 13.30 -13.31 8.65
C PHE A 312 13.45 -13.56 10.15
N GLN A 313 14.61 -13.25 10.73
CA GLN A 313 14.80 -13.34 12.19
C GLN A 313 13.86 -12.37 12.91
N SER A 314 13.84 -11.10 12.48
CA SER A 314 12.94 -10.08 13.03
C SER A 314 11.47 -10.50 12.94
N MET A 315 11.04 -11.07 11.82
CA MET A 315 9.68 -11.58 11.64
C MET A 315 9.36 -12.71 12.62
N ARG A 316 10.29 -13.63 12.87
CA ARG A 316 10.08 -14.74 13.83
C ARG A 316 10.07 -14.25 15.27
N ASP A 317 10.95 -13.31 15.61
CA ASP A 317 11.16 -12.87 16.99
C ASP A 317 10.11 -11.86 17.46
N THR A 318 9.69 -10.97 16.56
CA THR A 318 8.85 -9.82 16.91
C THR A 318 7.52 -9.74 16.15
N GLY A 319 7.30 -10.59 15.14
CA GLY A 319 6.16 -10.49 14.24
C GLY A 319 6.21 -9.26 13.31
N TYR A 320 7.35 -8.58 13.27
CA TYR A 320 7.59 -7.40 12.46
C TYR A 320 8.96 -7.49 11.80
N ALA A 321 9.01 -7.19 10.51
CA ALA A 321 10.22 -6.93 9.77
C ALA A 321 10.07 -5.57 9.09
N ARG A 322 11.16 -4.81 9.01
CA ARG A 322 11.15 -3.57 8.23
C ARG A 322 10.79 -3.94 6.79
N ALA A 323 9.70 -3.41 6.28
CA ALA A 323 9.36 -3.58 4.87
C ALA A 323 10.42 -2.89 3.99
N GLY A 324 10.81 -3.58 2.92
CA GLY A 324 11.48 -2.99 1.78
C GLY A 324 10.41 -2.49 0.79
N PRO A 325 10.77 -2.23 -0.46
CA PRO A 325 12.08 -2.42 -1.06
C PRO A 325 13.00 -1.20 -0.88
N ASP A 326 14.30 -1.44 -0.72
CA ASP A 326 15.33 -0.47 -1.08
C ASP A 326 15.81 -0.81 -2.49
N TYR A 327 15.30 -0.07 -3.47
CA TYR A 327 15.74 -0.19 -4.85
C TYR A 327 16.93 0.75 -5.07
N PRO A 328 18.16 0.24 -5.25
CA PRO A 328 19.33 1.11 -5.38
C PRO A 328 19.27 2.00 -6.63
N ALA A 329 18.49 1.62 -7.63
CA ALA A 329 18.41 2.29 -8.93
C ALA A 329 17.23 3.26 -9.08
N PHE A 330 16.19 3.19 -8.24
CA PHE A 330 14.98 4.00 -8.41
C PHE A 330 14.19 4.17 -7.11
N THR A 331 13.28 5.15 -7.08
CA THR A 331 12.23 5.24 -6.04
C THR A 331 10.88 4.86 -6.65
N SER A 332 10.04 4.14 -5.91
CA SER A 332 8.77 3.62 -6.41
C SER A 332 7.57 4.12 -5.60
N PHE A 333 6.58 4.64 -6.31
CA PHE A 333 5.29 5.05 -5.75
C PHE A 333 4.14 4.56 -6.63
N SER A 334 2.98 4.42 -6.00
CA SER A 334 1.70 4.45 -6.67
C SER A 334 1.15 5.88 -6.65
N TYR A 335 0.49 6.29 -7.74
CA TYR A 335 -0.06 7.63 -7.89
C TYR A 335 -1.57 7.60 -8.12
N ILE A 336 -2.26 8.67 -7.72
CA ILE A 336 -3.70 8.84 -7.92
C ILE A 336 -4.01 10.28 -8.31
N ALA A 337 -5.08 10.45 -9.09
CA ALA A 337 -5.75 11.74 -9.31
C ALA A 337 -7.26 11.54 -9.11
N HIS A 338 -7.85 12.32 -8.21
CA HIS A 338 -9.26 12.29 -7.88
C HIS A 338 -9.94 13.55 -8.41
N PHE A 339 -11.05 13.37 -9.12
CA PHE A 339 -11.91 14.45 -9.59
C PHE A 339 -13.24 14.35 -8.87
N VAL A 340 -13.73 15.47 -8.37
CA VAL A 340 -14.96 15.52 -7.57
C VAL A 340 -15.83 16.70 -7.96
N GLU A 341 -17.12 16.46 -8.00
CA GLU A 341 -18.17 17.49 -7.98
C GLU A 341 -18.76 17.50 -6.58
N VAL A 342 -18.87 18.69 -5.98
CA VAL A 342 -19.50 18.91 -4.68
C VAL A 342 -20.64 19.89 -4.89
N ALA A 343 -21.82 19.55 -4.39
CA ALA A 343 -23.04 20.37 -4.41
C ALA A 343 -23.58 20.46 -2.98
#